data_AF-A0A3M1WRM9-F1
#
_entry.id   AF-A0A3M1WRM9-F1
#
_cell.length_a   1.000
_cell.length_b   1.000
_cell.length_c   1.000
_cell.angle_alpha   90.00
_cell.angle_beta   90.00
_cell.angle_gamma   90.00
#
_symmetry.space_group_name_H-M   'P 1'
#
loop_
_entity.id
_entity.type
_entity.pdbx_description
1 polymer ?
#
loop_
_entity_poly.entity_id
_entity_poly.type
_entity_poly.pdbx_seq_one_letter_code
_entity_poly.pdbx_strand_id
1 'polypeptide(L)'
;DAGRHLLGRFVRARARLWLPQRLQVLAERTGLLPSGCSIRRQKTRWGSCSARGHISLNDRLMFLPPELVDHVLLHELAHLREPHHGPAFHRLLARLDPKSRAHHAALRQAGQLIPPWLPDRL
;
A
#
# COMPACT_ATOMS: atom_id res chain seq x y z
N ASP A 1 -12.88 -14.83 19.96
CA ASP A 1 -11.68 -13.97 20.02
C ASP A 1 -10.36 -14.57 19.56
N ALA A 2 -9.89 -15.72 20.06
CA ALA A 2 -8.56 -16.24 19.70
C ALA A 2 -8.37 -16.55 18.20
N GLY A 3 -9.38 -17.13 17.54
CA GLY A 3 -9.33 -17.46 16.11
C GLY A 3 -9.15 -16.24 15.19
N ARG A 4 -9.82 -15.12 15.49
CA ARG A 4 -9.66 -13.86 14.74
C ARG A 4 -8.25 -13.29 14.85
N HIS A 5 -7.63 -13.39 16.03
CA HIS A 5 -6.24 -12.97 16.22
C HIS A 5 -5.26 -13.88 15.49
N LEU A 6 -5.48 -15.21 15.48
CA LEU A 6 -4.68 -16.15 14.71
C LEU A 6 -4.74 -15.85 13.20
N LEU A 7 -5.94 -15.68 12.65
CA LEU A 7 -6.14 -15.29 11.25
C LEU A 7 -5.51 -13.92 10.95
N GLY A 8 -5.68 -12.96 11.86
CA GLY A 8 -5.05 -11.64 11.74
C GLY A 8 -3.52 -11.72 11.69
N ARG A 9 -2.90 -12.58 12.53
CA ARG A 9 -1.45 -12.81 12.51
C ARG A 9 -1.02 -13.51 11.22
N PHE A 10 -1.80 -14.48 10.76
CA PHE A 10 -1.56 -15.16 9.48
C PHE A 10 -1.56 -14.18 8.31
N VAL A 11 -2.58 -13.31 8.20
CA VAL A 11 -2.65 -12.26 7.18
C VAL A 11 -1.41 -11.36 7.23
N ARG A 12 -1.02 -10.89 8.41
CA ARG A 12 0.16 -10.04 8.55
C ARG A 12 1.46 -10.78 8.18
N ALA A 13 1.57 -12.06 8.49
CA ALA A 13 2.70 -12.87 8.08
C ALA A 13 2.77 -13.02 6.55
N ARG A 14 1.63 -13.29 5.90
CA ARG A 14 1.55 -13.33 4.42
C ARG A 14 1.87 -11.98 3.79
N ALA A 15 1.35 -10.89 4.36
CA ALA A 15 1.64 -9.53 3.93
C ALA A 15 3.14 -9.18 4.02
N ARG A 16 3.83 -9.60 5.09
CA ARG A 16 5.29 -9.43 5.26
C ARG A 16 6.13 -10.16 4.23
N LEU A 17 5.61 -11.26 3.67
CA LEU A 17 6.30 -12.00 2.61
C LEU A 17 6.05 -11.34 1.25
N TRP A 18 4.79 -11.05 0.92
CA TRP A 18 4.42 -10.70 -0.44
C TRP A 18 4.50 -9.21 -0.77
N LEU A 19 4.05 -8.32 0.14
CA LEU A 19 3.99 -6.88 -0.17
C LEU A 19 5.38 -6.25 -0.40
N PRO A 20 6.42 -6.54 0.40
CA PRO A 20 7.76 -6.00 0.14
C PRO A 20 8.34 -6.48 -1.20
N GLN A 21 8.10 -7.75 -1.57
CA GLN A 21 8.53 -8.29 -2.87
C GLN A 21 7.82 -7.58 -4.02
N ARG A 22 6.50 -7.37 -3.90
CA ARG A 22 5.75 -6.64 -4.93
C ARG A 22 6.20 -5.18 -5.04
N LEU A 23 6.42 -4.52 -3.92
CA LEU A 23 6.97 -3.15 -3.87
C LEU A 23 8.33 -3.09 -4.56
N GLN A 24 9.22 -4.06 -4.31
CA GLN A 24 10.54 -4.11 -4.94
C GLN A 24 10.44 -4.24 -6.47
N VAL A 25 9.57 -5.12 -6.98
CA VAL A 25 9.36 -5.25 -8.44
C VAL A 25 8.92 -3.91 -9.06
N LEU A 26 8.04 -3.17 -8.39
CA LEU A 26 7.60 -1.86 -8.89
C LEU A 26 8.69 -0.79 -8.74
N ALA A 27 9.44 -0.82 -7.64
CA ALA A 27 10.57 0.07 -7.40
C ALA A 27 11.63 -0.07 -8.50
N GLU A 28 12.01 -1.31 -8.84
CA GLU A 28 12.98 -1.61 -9.90
C GLU A 28 12.46 -1.17 -11.27
N ARG A 29 11.19 -1.46 -11.59
CA ARG A 29 10.56 -1.04 -12.85
C ARG A 29 10.48 0.49 -13.03
N THR A 30 10.43 1.24 -11.94
CA THR A 30 10.24 2.70 -11.96
C THR A 30 11.51 3.47 -11.65
N GLY A 31 12.56 2.81 -11.17
CA GLY A 31 13.79 3.43 -10.67
C GLY A 31 13.61 4.18 -9.34
N LEU A 32 12.47 4.05 -8.68
CA LEU A 32 12.17 4.70 -7.40
C LEU A 32 12.46 3.72 -6.27
N LEU A 33 13.65 3.82 -5.65
CA LEU A 33 14.12 2.83 -4.68
C LEU A 33 13.89 3.32 -3.23
N PRO A 34 12.98 2.70 -2.45
CA PRO A 34 12.76 3.09 -1.07
C PRO A 34 13.91 2.65 -0.18
N SER A 35 14.15 3.37 0.93
CA SER A 35 15.19 3.01 1.92
C SER A 35 14.82 1.80 2.77
N GLY A 36 13.55 1.38 2.73
CA GLY A 36 13.05 0.20 3.40
C GLY A 36 11.53 0.09 3.31
N CYS A 37 11.02 -1.06 3.72
CA CYS A 37 9.59 -1.34 3.75
C CYS A 37 9.20 -2.02 5.05
N SER A 38 8.10 -1.59 5.66
CA SER A 38 7.56 -2.25 6.85
C SER A 38 6.06 -2.49 6.72
N ILE A 39 5.58 -3.57 7.35
CA ILE A 39 4.15 -3.91 7.34
C ILE A 39 3.51 -3.53 8.68
N ARG A 40 2.44 -2.75 8.60
CA ARG A 40 1.64 -2.25 9.72
C ARG A 40 0.16 -2.56 9.49
N ARG A 41 -0.65 -2.38 10.53
CA ARG A 41 -2.11 -2.39 10.43
C ARG A 41 -2.62 -1.05 10.92
N GLN A 42 -2.83 -0.13 9.98
CA GLN A 42 -3.27 1.23 10.28
C GLN A 42 -4.76 1.34 10.02
N LYS A 43 -5.47 2.12 10.85
CA LYS A 43 -6.92 2.28 10.69
C LYS A 43 -7.29 3.14 9.49
N THR A 44 -6.51 4.18 9.21
CA THR A 44 -6.92 5.30 8.34
C THR A 44 -6.17 5.40 7.02
N ARG A 45 -5.18 4.54 6.77
CA ARG A 45 -4.30 4.67 5.61
C ARG A 45 -3.85 3.32 5.07
N TRP A 46 -3.75 3.24 3.75
CA TRP A 46 -3.29 2.06 3.01
C TRP A 46 -1.77 1.96 2.94
N GLY A 47 -1.08 3.09 2.95
CA GLY A 47 0.36 3.21 2.99
C GLY A 47 0.81 4.56 3.57
N SER A 48 2.12 4.72 3.70
CA SER A 48 2.76 6.03 3.88
C SER A 48 4.25 5.94 3.59
N CYS A 49 4.83 7.00 3.01
CA CYS A 49 6.26 7.19 2.87
C CYS A 49 6.78 8.24 3.86
N SER A 50 7.88 7.95 4.55
CA SER A 50 8.56 8.94 5.41
C SER A 50 9.47 9.86 4.60
N ALA A 51 9.88 10.99 5.19
CA ALA A 51 10.85 11.91 4.59
C ALA A 51 12.23 11.27 4.31
N ARG A 52 12.56 10.15 4.98
CA ARG A 52 13.79 9.36 4.74
C ARG A 52 13.60 8.27 3.67
N GLY A 53 12.48 8.28 2.95
CA GLY A 53 12.19 7.32 1.89
C GLY A 53 11.79 5.92 2.36
N HIS A 54 11.47 5.75 3.65
CA HIS A 54 11.01 4.46 4.18
C HIS A 54 9.50 4.34 4.02
N ILE A 55 9.03 3.26 3.39
CA ILE A 55 7.62 2.98 3.11
C ILE A 55 7.00 2.08 4.20
N SER A 56 5.81 2.43 4.65
CA SER A 56 4.97 1.59 5.53
C SER A 56 3.72 1.19 4.77
N LEU A 57 3.47 -0.11 4.64
CA LEU A 57 2.31 -0.66 3.95
C LEU A 57 1.34 -1.31 4.93
N ASN A 58 0.04 -1.21 4.62
CA ASN A 58 -1.02 -1.82 5.42
C ASN A 58 -1.24 -3.29 5.03
N ASP A 59 -1.25 -4.20 6.00
CA ASP A 59 -1.55 -5.62 5.73
C ASP A 59 -2.97 -5.87 5.19
N ARG A 60 -3.87 -4.91 5.34
CA ARG A 60 -5.19 -4.92 4.72
C ARG A 60 -5.15 -4.90 3.19
N LEU A 61 -4.03 -4.48 2.59
CA LEU A 61 -3.79 -4.57 1.13
C LEU A 61 -3.96 -6.00 0.60
N MET A 62 -3.78 -7.02 1.43
CA MET A 62 -3.97 -8.43 1.04
C MET A 62 -5.41 -8.78 0.66
N PHE A 63 -6.38 -7.90 0.89
CA PHE A 63 -7.79 -8.10 0.54
C PHE A 63 -8.26 -7.22 -0.63
N LEU A 64 -7.36 -6.42 -1.22
CA LEU A 64 -7.70 -5.57 -2.35
C LEU A 64 -7.42 -6.29 -3.67
N PRO A 65 -8.14 -5.92 -4.75
CA PRO A 65 -7.75 -6.30 -6.11
C PRO A 65 -6.28 -5.92 -6.40
N PRO A 66 -5.51 -6.76 -7.10
CA PRO A 66 -4.08 -6.54 -7.32
C PRO A 66 -3.72 -5.16 -7.90
N GLU A 67 -4.54 -4.63 -8.80
CA GLU A 67 -4.37 -3.32 -9.41
C GLU A 67 -4.50 -2.17 -8.41
N LEU A 68 -5.36 -2.31 -7.40
CA LEU A 68 -5.48 -1.32 -6.32
C LEU A 68 -4.31 -1.41 -5.34
N VAL A 69 -3.78 -2.62 -5.13
CA VAL A 69 -2.54 -2.79 -4.37
C VAL A 69 -1.39 -2.08 -5.08
N ASP A 70 -1.18 -2.36 -6.37
CA ASP A 70 -0.14 -1.70 -7.16
C ASP A 70 -0.29 -0.19 -7.17
N HIS A 71 -1.52 0.33 -7.29
CA HIS A 71 -1.77 1.77 -7.19
C HIS A 71 -1.28 2.37 -5.86
N VAL A 72 -1.56 1.71 -4.72
CA VAL A 72 -1.06 2.17 -3.41
C VAL A 72 0.47 2.11 -3.37
N LEU A 73 1.09 1.04 -3.87
CA LEU A 73 2.55 0.93 -3.88
C LEU A 73 3.19 2.02 -4.74
N LEU A 74 2.66 2.28 -5.93
CA LEU A 74 3.13 3.33 -6.84
C LEU A 74 2.90 4.73 -6.27
N HIS A 75 1.82 4.93 -5.51
CA HIS A 75 1.58 6.16 -4.76
C HIS A 75 2.68 6.43 -3.74
N GLU A 76 3.03 5.42 -2.92
CA GLU A 76 4.11 5.56 -1.94
C GLU A 76 5.49 5.71 -2.60
N LEU A 77 5.73 5.05 -3.72
CA LEU A 77 6.95 5.24 -4.50
C LEU A 77 7.05 6.64 -5.10
N ALA A 78 5.94 7.20 -5.60
CA ALA A 78 5.92 8.57 -6.13
C ALA A 78 6.34 9.61 -5.07
N HIS A 79 6.05 9.36 -3.80
CA HIS A 79 6.49 10.21 -2.69
C HIS A 79 8.01 10.29 -2.50
N LEU A 80 8.77 9.31 -3.01
CA LEU A 80 10.24 9.36 -2.98
C LEU A 80 10.79 10.53 -3.81
N ARG A 81 10.04 10.95 -4.83
CA ARG A 81 10.42 12.05 -5.73
C ARG A 81 9.59 13.32 -5.49
N GLU A 82 8.29 13.15 -5.22
CA GLU A 82 7.34 14.25 -5.06
C GLU A 82 6.65 14.11 -3.68
N PRO A 83 7.20 14.72 -2.61
CA PRO A 83 6.72 14.49 -1.23
C PRO A 83 5.29 14.98 -0.96
N HIS A 84 4.78 15.89 -1.79
CA HIS A 84 3.48 16.52 -1.63
C HIS A 84 2.59 16.22 -2.85
N HIS A 85 1.28 16.08 -2.63
CA HIS A 85 0.28 15.78 -3.68
C HIS A 85 -0.02 16.98 -4.61
N GLY A 86 1.00 17.70 -5.06
CA GLY A 86 0.86 18.80 -6.02
C GLY A 86 0.75 18.32 -7.47
N PRO A 87 0.70 19.25 -8.44
CA PRO A 87 0.62 18.92 -9.87
C PRO A 87 1.74 18.00 -10.35
N ALA A 88 2.97 18.16 -9.82
CA ALA A 88 4.10 17.31 -10.18
C ALA A 88 3.89 15.86 -9.74
N PHE A 89 3.42 15.63 -8.51
CA PHE A 89 3.03 14.31 -8.01
C PHE A 89 1.97 13.67 -8.88
N HIS A 90 0.88 14.37 -9.20
CA HIS A 90 -0.20 13.82 -10.01
C HIS A 90 0.26 13.47 -11.42
N ARG A 91 1.13 14.28 -12.04
CA ARG A 91 1.74 13.94 -13.33
C ARG A 91 2.64 12.71 -13.25
N LEU A 92 3.44 12.59 -12.19
CA LEU A 92 4.29 11.43 -11.98
C LEU A 92 3.43 10.17 -11.79
N LEU A 93 2.47 10.21 -10.85
CA LEU A 93 1.60 9.05 -10.57
C LEU A 93 0.79 8.62 -11.79
N ALA A 94 0.32 9.55 -12.63
CA ALA A 94 -0.38 9.21 -13.87
C ALA A 94 0.52 8.51 -14.92
N ARG A 95 1.84 8.76 -14.89
CA ARG A 95 2.81 8.02 -15.73
C ARG A 95 3.09 6.62 -15.19
N LEU A 96 3.18 6.50 -13.87
CA LEU A 96 3.43 5.22 -13.19
C LEU A 96 2.20 4.29 -13.26
N ASP A 97 1.02 4.88 -13.09
CA ASP A 97 -0.29 4.24 -13.15
C ASP A 97 -1.24 5.06 -14.05
N PRO A 98 -1.38 4.67 -15.33
CA PRO A 98 -2.28 5.35 -16.27
C PRO A 98 -3.75 5.37 -15.82
N LYS A 99 -4.17 4.47 -14.94
CA LYS A 99 -5.54 4.38 -14.38
C LYS A 99 -5.65 4.99 -12.98
N SER A 100 -4.63 5.74 -12.53
CA SER A 100 -4.54 6.30 -11.18
C SER A 100 -5.79 7.02 -10.67
N ARG A 101 -6.49 7.77 -11.54
CA ARG A 101 -7.76 8.43 -11.17
C ARG A 101 -8.86 7.42 -10.82
N ALA A 102 -9.02 6.38 -11.63
CA ALA A 102 -10.03 5.34 -11.41
C ALA A 102 -9.68 4.50 -10.17
N HIS A 103 -8.41 4.10 -10.03
CA HIS A 103 -7.95 3.36 -8.85
C HIS A 103 -8.10 4.17 -7.56
N HIS A 104 -7.78 5.48 -7.58
CA HIS A 104 -7.99 6.36 -6.43
C HIS A 104 -9.47 6.46 -6.03
N ALA A 105 -10.37 6.55 -7.03
CA ALA A 105 -11.80 6.54 -6.77
C ALA A 105 -12.26 5.20 -6.14
N ALA A 106 -11.80 4.06 -6.67
CA ALA A 106 -12.12 2.74 -6.14
C ALA A 106 -11.62 2.54 -4.70
N LEU A 107 -10.45 3.09 -4.34
CA LEU A 107 -9.90 3.01 -2.99
C LEU A 107 -10.77 3.66 -1.91
N ARG A 108 -11.65 4.62 -2.28
CA ARG A 108 -12.61 5.23 -1.34
C ARG A 108 -13.61 4.23 -0.80
N GLN A 109 -13.93 3.20 -1.58
CA GLN A 109 -14.88 2.15 -1.22
C GLN A 109 -14.18 0.84 -0.79
N ALA A 110 -12.88 0.69 -1.06
CA ALA A 110 -12.14 -0.54 -0.80
C ALA A 110 -12.13 -0.99 0.68
N GLY A 111 -12.45 -0.11 1.63
CA GLY A 111 -12.66 -0.48 3.03
C GLY A 111 -13.72 -1.57 3.23
N GLN A 112 -14.74 -1.62 2.36
CA GLN A 112 -15.81 -2.63 2.41
C GLN A 112 -15.34 -4.05 2.08
N LEU A 113 -14.15 -4.18 1.46
CA LEU A 113 -13.55 -5.47 1.13
C LEU A 113 -12.83 -6.10 2.32
N ILE A 114 -12.60 -5.33 3.39
CA ILE A 114 -11.88 -5.82 4.56
C ILE A 114 -12.82 -6.69 5.39
N PRO A 115 -12.48 -7.97 5.61
CA PRO A 115 -13.39 -8.86 6.32
C PRO A 115 -13.64 -8.40 7.76
N PRO A 116 -14.89 -8.47 8.27
CA PRO A 116 -15.23 -7.99 9.61
C PRO A 116 -14.56 -8.80 10.73
N TRP A 117 -14.02 -9.98 10.42
CA TRP A 117 -13.27 -10.79 11.37
C TRP A 117 -11.82 -10.33 11.57
N LEU A 118 -11.28 -9.45 10.70
CA LEU A 118 -9.92 -8.96 10.80
C LEU A 118 -9.82 -7.88 11.89
N PRO A 119 -9.09 -8.12 12.98
CA PRO A 119 -9.07 -7.18 14.09
C PRO A 119 -8.27 -5.92 13.73
N ASP A 120 -8.72 -4.76 14.23
CA ASP A 120 -8.07 -3.45 14.07
C ASP A 120 -6.64 -3.41 14.61
N ARG A 121 -6.36 -4.23 15.63
CA ARG A 121 -5.06 -4.38 16.27
C ARG A 121 -4.74 -5.87 16.41
N LEU A 122 -3.46 -6.19 16.40
CA LEU A 122 -2.96 -7.54 16.67
C LEU A 122 -2.41 -7.65 18.07
#